data_AF-B1Z8S8-F1
#
_entry.id   AF-B1Z8S8-F1
#
_cell.length_a   1.000
_cell.length_b   1.000
_cell.length_c   1.000
_cell.angle_alpha   90.00
_cell.angle_beta   90.00
_cell.angle_gamma   90.00
#
_symmetry.space_group_name_H-M   'P 1'
#
loop_
_entity.id
_entity.type
_entity.pdbx_description
1 polymer ?
#
loop_
_entity_poly.entity_id
_entity_poly.type
_entity_poly.pdbx_seq_one_letter_code
_entity_poly.pdbx_strand_id
1 'polypeptide(L)'
;MQMDERGRLANTTEPPPTSLAEFDEAKYLPYLDDIDLDEAQKRELMRLVWAIMRTWVVMDLPMDSCGQIIEALFDPNADDSGDVK
;
A
#
# COMPACT_ATOMS: atom_id res chain seq x y z
N MET A 1 24.37 29.46 35.01
CA MET A 1 25.17 28.70 34.03
C MET A 1 25.22 27.25 34.50
N GLN A 2 24.30 26.43 33.99
CA GLN A 2 24.50 24.98 33.80
C GLN A 2 23.34 24.52 32.92
N MET A 3 23.71 24.08 31.72
CA MET A 3 22.88 23.50 30.68
C MET A 3 23.13 22.00 30.72
N ASP A 4 22.06 21.19 30.70
CA ASP A 4 22.10 19.74 30.46
C ASP A 4 20.83 19.41 29.64
N GLU A 5 20.81 19.43 28.30
CA GLU A 5 21.45 18.54 27.31
C GLU A 5 20.85 17.13 27.11
N ARG A 6 19.55 16.90 27.39
CA ARG A 6 18.87 15.72 26.82
C ARG A 6 17.48 16.02 26.29
N GLY A 7 17.47 16.65 25.12
CA GLY A 7 16.34 16.66 24.19
C GLY A 7 16.00 15.23 23.77
N ARG A 8 15.20 14.55 24.59
CA ARG A 8 14.53 13.31 24.21
C ARG A 8 13.37 13.72 23.32
N LEU A 9 13.62 13.82 22.01
CA LEU A 9 12.56 13.78 21.02
C LEU A 9 11.72 12.55 21.35
N ALA A 10 10.51 12.77 21.82
CA ALA A 10 9.53 11.70 21.95
C ALA A 10 9.30 11.21 20.52
N ASN A 11 9.94 10.09 20.15
CA ASN A 11 9.42 9.24 19.10
C ASN A 11 8.07 8.76 19.61
N THR A 12 7.03 9.54 19.35
CA THR A 12 5.66 9.04 19.28
C THR A 12 5.60 8.13 18.07
N THR A 13 6.12 6.92 18.23
CA THR A 13 5.68 5.76 17.45
C THR A 13 4.31 5.39 18.02
N GLU A 14 3.32 6.26 17.84
CA GLU A 14 1.95 5.79 17.86
C GLU A 14 1.82 4.89 16.63
N PRO A 15 1.40 3.61 16.79
CA PRO A 15 1.02 2.83 15.63
C PRO A 15 -0.04 3.65 14.88
N PRO A 16 0.03 3.74 13.54
CA PRO A 16 -0.98 4.46 12.79
C PRO A 16 -2.35 3.91 13.22
N PRO A 17 -3.34 4.78 13.45
CA PRO A 17 -4.64 4.35 13.94
C PRO A 17 -5.13 3.20 13.06
N THR A 18 -5.55 2.10 13.68
CA THR A 18 -6.19 0.93 13.04
C THR A 18 -7.56 1.28 12.41
N SER A 19 -7.81 2.56 12.17
CA SER A 19 -8.86 3.04 11.29
C SER A 19 -8.31 2.94 9.88
N LEU A 20 -8.81 1.98 9.12
CA LEU A 20 -8.73 1.97 7.67
C LEU A 20 -9.18 3.35 7.19
N ALA A 21 -8.23 4.21 6.83
CA ALA A 21 -8.51 5.56 6.36
C ALA A 21 -9.56 5.47 5.24
N GLU A 22 -10.59 6.31 5.27
CA GLU A 22 -11.58 6.29 4.20
C GLU A 22 -10.91 6.60 2.87
N PHE A 23 -11.23 5.81 1.85
CA PHE A 23 -10.64 5.95 0.52
C PHE A 23 -11.25 7.15 -0.20
N ASP A 24 -10.44 8.18 -0.45
CA ASP A 24 -10.81 9.35 -1.24
C ASP A 24 -10.27 9.23 -2.67
N GLU A 25 -11.15 8.89 -3.61
CA GLU A 25 -10.81 8.73 -5.02
C GLU A 25 -10.32 10.04 -5.65
N ALA A 26 -10.92 11.18 -5.27
CA ALA A 26 -10.60 12.47 -5.88
C ALA A 26 -9.17 12.92 -5.54
N LYS A 27 -8.66 12.50 -4.38
CA LYS A 27 -7.30 12.80 -3.93
C LYS A 27 -6.22 12.12 -4.78
N TYR A 28 -6.47 10.92 -5.30
CA TYR A 28 -5.43 10.15 -5.98
C TYR A 28 -5.55 10.09 -7.50
N LEU A 29 -6.71 10.47 -8.08
CA LEU A 29 -6.89 10.56 -9.53
C LEU A 29 -5.78 11.35 -10.26
N PRO A 30 -5.29 12.50 -9.74
CA PRO A 30 -4.23 13.26 -10.40
C PRO A 30 -2.91 12.49 -10.57
N TYR A 31 -2.63 11.45 -9.77
CA TYR A 31 -1.41 10.65 -9.91
C TYR A 31 -1.48 9.64 -11.08
N LEU A 32 -2.65 9.47 -11.71
CA LEU A 32 -2.84 8.61 -12.87
C LEU A 32 -2.86 9.37 -14.19
N ASP A 33 -2.61 10.69 -14.18
CA ASP A 33 -2.69 11.52 -15.39
C ASP A 33 -1.65 11.16 -16.46
N ASP A 34 -0.50 10.63 -16.04
CA ASP A 34 0.56 10.17 -16.95
C ASP A 34 0.30 8.76 -17.52
N ILE A 35 -0.80 8.10 -17.12
CA ILE A 35 -1.17 6.77 -17.60
C ILE A 35 -2.27 6.91 -18.65
N ASP A 36 -2.07 6.29 -19.81
CA ASP A 36 -3.04 6.25 -20.91
C ASP A 36 -4.19 5.29 -20.60
N LEU A 37 -5.08 5.73 -19.71
CA LEU A 37 -6.29 5.05 -19.28
C LEU A 37 -7.47 6.02 -19.35
N ASP A 38 -8.64 5.53 -19.72
CA ASP A 38 -9.85 6.31 -19.60
C ASP A 38 -10.23 6.55 -18.13
N GLU A 39 -11.16 7.48 -17.87
CA GLU A 39 -11.56 7.78 -16.51
C GLU A 39 -12.15 6.59 -15.77
N ALA A 40 -12.89 5.70 -16.42
CA ALA A 40 -13.48 4.53 -15.76
C ALA A 40 -12.37 3.56 -15.32
N GLN A 41 -11.39 3.32 -16.19
CA GLN A 41 -10.22 2.49 -15.93
C GLN A 41 -9.36 3.06 -14.80
N LYS A 42 -9.12 4.37 -14.75
CA LYS A 42 -8.38 5.02 -13.66
C LYS A 42 -9.04 4.76 -12.31
N ARG A 43 -10.38 4.89 -12.23
CA ARG A 43 -11.15 4.63 -11.00
C ARG A 43 -11.14 3.16 -10.60
N GLU A 44 -11.25 2.26 -11.58
CA GLU A 44 -11.22 0.82 -11.34
C GLU A 44 -9.86 0.39 -10.78
N LEU A 45 -8.76 0.82 -11.42
CA LEU A 45 -7.40 0.58 -10.96
C LEU A 45 -7.21 1.05 -9.51
N MET A 46 -7.66 2.27 -9.21
CA MET A 46 -7.60 2.86 -7.89
C MET A 46 -8.34 2.05 -6.82
N ARG A 47 -9.56 1.58 -7.13
CA ARG A 47 -10.34 0.72 -6.23
C ARG A 47 -9.68 -0.63 -6.02
N LEU A 48 -9.08 -1.20 -7.07
CA LEU A 48 -8.37 -2.47 -7.00
C LEU A 48 -7.13 -2.36 -6.10
N VAL A 49 -6.28 -1.37 -6.34
CA VAL A 49 -5.08 -1.10 -5.52
C VAL A 49 -5.47 -0.89 -4.06
N TRP A 50 -6.53 -0.10 -3.81
CA TRP A 50 -7.02 0.11 -2.45
C TRP A 50 -7.54 -1.17 -1.79
N ALA A 51 -8.27 -2.02 -2.52
CA ALA A 51 -8.75 -3.30 -2.01
C ALA A 51 -7.60 -4.25 -1.64
N ILE A 52 -6.55 -4.29 -2.46
CA ILE A 52 -5.34 -5.07 -2.20
C ILE A 52 -4.64 -4.56 -0.93
N MET A 53 -4.37 -3.26 -0.85
CA MET A 53 -3.72 -2.64 0.31
C MET A 53 -4.53 -2.84 1.60
N ARG A 54 -5.85 -2.68 1.54
CA ARG A 54 -6.75 -2.99 2.66
C ARG A 54 -6.62 -4.44 3.10
N THR A 55 -6.62 -5.37 2.15
CA THR A 55 -6.56 -6.80 2.44
C THR A 55 -5.25 -7.16 3.14
N TRP A 56 -4.13 -6.56 2.73
CA TRP A 56 -2.84 -6.76 3.40
C TRP A 56 -2.81 -6.21 4.82
N VAL A 57 -3.37 -5.02 5.05
CA VAL A 57 -3.51 -4.46 6.40
C VAL A 57 -4.39 -5.36 7.28
N VAL A 58 -5.51 -5.85 6.75
CA VAL A 58 -6.42 -6.75 7.48
C VAL A 58 -5.76 -8.09 7.82
N MET A 59 -4.91 -8.60 6.93
CA MET A 59 -4.19 -9.86 7.14
C MET A 59 -2.92 -9.70 8.00
N ASP A 60 -2.60 -8.48 8.45
CA ASP A 60 -1.38 -8.16 9.22
C ASP A 60 -0.11 -8.69 8.55
N LEU A 61 -0.06 -8.58 7.21
CA LEU A 61 1.09 -9.04 6.45
C LEU A 61 2.27 -8.08 6.64
N PRO A 62 3.47 -8.58 7.00
CA PRO A 62 4.64 -7.73 7.12
C PRO A 62 5.02 -7.15 5.75
N MET A 63 5.47 -5.88 5.74
CA MET A 63 5.86 -5.16 4.53
C MET A 63 6.98 -5.88 3.74
N ASP A 64 7.86 -6.62 4.42
CA ASP A 64 8.90 -7.41 3.76
C ASP A 64 8.31 -8.55 2.91
N SER A 65 7.14 -9.09 3.27
CA SER A 65 6.40 -10.06 2.46
C SER A 65 5.67 -9.41 1.28
N CYS A 66 5.42 -8.10 1.33
CA CYS A 66 4.77 -7.36 0.25
C CYS A 66 5.64 -7.33 -1.01
N GLY A 67 6.93 -7.05 -0.86
CA GLY A 67 7.89 -7.06 -1.98
C GLY A 67 7.90 -8.40 -2.70
N GLN A 68 7.94 -9.52 -1.97
CA GLN A 68 7.95 -10.86 -2.54
C GLN A 68 6.63 -11.23 -3.23
N ILE A 69 5.48 -10.87 -2.66
CA ILE A 69 4.16 -11.14 -3.26
C ILE A 69 3.97 -10.31 -4.53
N ILE A 70 4.35 -9.02 -4.50
CA ILE A 70 4.29 -8.14 -5.67
C ILE A 70 5.23 -8.63 -6.76
N GLU A 71 6.49 -8.94 -6.42
CA GLU A 71 7.45 -9.50 -7.38
C GLU A 71 6.91 -10.79 -8.02
N ALA A 72 6.29 -11.69 -7.25
CA ALA A 72 5.70 -12.91 -7.79
C ALA A 72 4.47 -12.64 -8.68
N LEU A 73 3.63 -11.65 -8.36
CA LEU A 73 2.47 -11.27 -9.17
C LEU A 73 2.85 -10.64 -10.52
N PHE A 74 3.99 -9.95 -10.57
CA PHE A 74 4.49 -9.27 -11.76
C PHE A 74 5.66 -10.00 -12.43
N ASP A 75 6.06 -11.17 -11.95
CA ASP A 75 7.04 -12.01 -12.63
C ASP A 75 6.41 -12.56 -13.92
N PRO A 76 6.90 -12.17 -15.10
CA PRO A 76 6.37 -12.65 -16.37
C PRO A 76 6.60 -14.16 -16.59
N ASN A 77 7.40 -14.80 -15.72
CA ASN A 77 7.66 -16.24 -15.71
C ASN A 77 6.93 -16.96 -14.56
N ALA A 78 6.09 -16.27 -13.78
CA ALA A 78 5.24 -16.92 -12.80
C ALA A 78 4.29 -17.87 -13.53
N ASP A 79 4.56 -19.16 -13.39
CA ASP A 79 3.78 -20.23 -13.99
C ASP A 79 2.42 -20.33 -13.27
N ASP A 80 1.41 -19.65 -13.81
CA ASP A 80 0.00 -19.73 -13.34
C ASP A 80 -0.64 -21.09 -13.70
N SER A 81 0.13 -22.01 -14.31
CA SER A 81 -0.30 -23.38 -14.58
C SER A 81 -0.09 -24.29 -13.37
N GLY A 82 -0.84 -24.01 -12.30
CA GLY A 82 -1.11 -25.04 -11.30
C GLY A 82 -1.99 -26.13 -11.93
N ASP A 83 -1.38 -27.19 -12.47
CA ASP A 83 -2.07 -28.41 -12.91
C ASP A 83 -2.91 -28.95 -11.73
N VAL A 84 -4.21 -28.67 -11.74
CA VAL A 84 -5.16 -29.17 -10.75
C VAL A 84 -5.40 -30.64 -11.06
N LYS A 85 -4.75 -31.52 -10.31
CA LYS A 85 -4.98 -32.97 -10.34
C LYS A 85 -6.03 -33.41 -9.34
#